data_AF-A0AA40YBQ5-F1
#
_entry.id   AF-A0AA40YBQ5-F1
#
_cell.length_a   1.000
_cell.length_b   1.000
_cell.length_c   1.000
_cell.angle_alpha   90.00
_cell.angle_beta   90.00
_cell.angle_gamma   90.00
#
_symmetry.space_group_name_H-M   'P 1'
#
loop_
_entity.id
_entity.type
_entity.pdbx_description
1 polymer ?
#
loop_
_entity_poly.entity_id
_entity_poly.type
_entity_poly.pdbx_seq_one_letter_code
_entity_poly.pdbx_strand_id
1 'polypeptide(L)'
;MSVPDETFTVTPRPHAAGPYVLEVAGELDHHTAPLLTEAVNEAPFGPYGVVLDLSGLTFCDSSGITVFVTAHRRSREKSSQLSLAGVPAAQMRVLRMVGLDEVFTFHAGVEDALRAARPLP
;
A
#
# COMPACT_ATOMS: atom_id res chain seq x y z
N MET A 1 9.11 -10.80 29.27
CA MET A 1 9.28 -9.35 29.05
C MET A 1 8.61 -9.08 27.72
N SER A 2 7.30 -8.77 27.73
CA SER A 2 6.58 -8.50 26.49
C SER A 2 7.15 -7.24 25.87
N VAL A 3 7.64 -7.35 24.65
CA VAL A 3 7.75 -6.19 23.76
C VAL A 3 6.36 -5.53 23.71
N PRO A 4 6.27 -4.19 23.81
CA PRO A 4 5.00 -3.52 23.65
C PRO A 4 4.41 -3.87 22.28
N ASP A 5 3.11 -4.13 22.25
CA ASP A 5 2.27 -4.37 21.08
C ASP A 5 2.65 -3.38 19.96
N GLU A 6 3.40 -3.82 18.94
CA GLU A 6 3.61 -3.05 17.71
C GLU A 6 2.26 -3.00 16.99
N THR A 7 1.42 -2.06 17.42
CA THR A 7 0.06 -1.93 16.93
C THR A 7 0.11 -1.64 15.44
N PHE A 8 -0.36 -2.59 14.64
CA PHE A 8 -0.56 -2.37 13.21
C PHE A 8 -1.61 -1.28 13.00
N THR A 9 -1.31 -0.30 12.16
CA THR A 9 -2.23 0.81 11.87
C THR A 9 -2.37 1.02 10.37
N VAL A 10 -3.59 1.41 9.98
CA VAL A 10 -3.90 1.89 8.63
C VAL A 10 -4.59 3.24 8.77
N THR A 11 -3.89 4.31 8.40
CA THR A 11 -4.38 5.68 8.55
C THR A 11 -4.69 6.27 7.18
N PRO A 12 -5.96 6.56 6.86
CA PRO A 12 -6.29 7.21 5.61
C PRO A 12 -5.92 8.70 5.62
N ARG A 13 -5.25 9.15 4.56
CA ARG A 13 -4.95 10.57 4.28
C ARG A 13 -5.60 10.97 2.95
N PRO A 14 -6.83 11.50 2.97
CA PRO A 14 -7.52 11.90 1.75
C PRO A 14 -6.85 13.12 1.11
N HIS A 15 -6.87 13.18 -0.22
CA HIS A 15 -6.35 14.31 -0.97
C HIS A 15 -7.40 14.81 -1.97
N ALA A 16 -7.73 16.11 -1.93
CA ALA A 16 -8.82 16.67 -2.73
C ALA A 16 -8.52 16.71 -4.24
N ALA A 17 -7.25 16.83 -4.61
CA ALA A 17 -6.79 16.92 -6.00
C ALA A 17 -5.58 16.01 -6.26
N GLY A 18 -5.65 14.78 -5.76
CA GLY A 18 -4.54 13.82 -5.86
C GLY A 18 -4.93 12.42 -5.38
N PRO A 19 -3.98 11.48 -5.38
CA PRO A 19 -4.23 10.12 -4.93
C PRO A 19 -4.74 10.05 -3.49
N TYR A 20 -5.61 9.09 -3.21
CA TYR A 20 -5.97 8.76 -1.84
C TYR A 20 -4.84 7.96 -1.20
N VAL A 21 -4.31 8.42 -0.07
CA VAL A 21 -3.16 7.76 0.58
C VAL A 21 -3.65 6.91 1.76
N LEU A 22 -3.18 5.67 1.84
CA LEU A 22 -3.30 4.82 3.01
C LEU A 22 -1.91 4.65 3.62
N GLU A 23 -1.71 5.22 4.80
CA GLU A 23 -0.48 5.02 5.57
C GLU A 23 -0.56 3.72 6.36
N VAL A 24 0.44 2.86 6.18
CA VAL A 24 0.49 1.52 6.78
C VAL A 24 1.75 1.43 7.64
N ALA A 25 1.57 1.11 8.91
CA ALA A 25 2.67 0.98 9.86
C ALA A 25 2.53 -0.26 10.75
N GLY A 26 3.66 -0.84 11.15
CA GLY A 26 3.76 -2.05 11.95
C GLY A 26 3.96 -3.32 11.10
N GLU A 27 3.56 -4.45 11.66
CA GLU A 27 3.73 -5.76 11.03
C GLU A 27 2.50 -6.14 10.19
N LEU A 28 2.70 -6.46 8.90
CA LEU A 28 1.65 -6.97 8.02
C LEU A 28 1.77 -8.48 7.86
N ASP A 29 0.91 -9.19 8.58
CA ASP A 29 0.87 -10.65 8.70
C ASP A 29 -0.56 -11.18 8.48
N HIS A 30 -0.78 -12.46 8.74
CA HIS A 30 -2.10 -13.07 8.65
C HIS A 30 -3.18 -12.40 9.54
N HIS A 31 -2.82 -11.90 10.71
CA HIS A 31 -3.77 -11.31 11.67
C HIS A 31 -4.15 -9.88 11.30
N THR A 32 -3.23 -9.13 10.70
CA THR A 32 -3.36 -7.71 10.37
C THR A 32 -3.77 -7.47 8.91
N ALA A 33 -3.54 -8.44 8.02
CA ALA A 33 -3.98 -8.40 6.62
C ALA A 33 -5.46 -8.06 6.41
N PRO A 34 -6.42 -8.54 7.23
CA PRO A 34 -7.82 -8.14 7.12
C PRO A 34 -8.04 -6.63 7.29
N LEU A 35 -7.30 -5.97 8.17
CA LEU A 35 -7.42 -4.53 8.43
C LEU A 35 -7.03 -3.69 7.22
N LEU A 36 -5.90 -4.02 6.58
CA LEU A 36 -5.51 -3.35 5.33
C LEU A 36 -6.47 -3.67 4.19
N THR A 37 -6.97 -4.91 4.12
CA THR A 37 -7.96 -5.30 3.11
C THR A 37 -9.23 -4.48 3.22
N GLU A 38 -9.74 -4.27 4.45
CA GLU A 38 -10.90 -3.43 4.72
C GLU A 38 -10.66 -1.98 4.30
N ALA A 39 -9.54 -1.38 4.73
CA ALA A 39 -9.19 -0.01 4.37
C ALA A 39 -9.03 0.19 2.84
N VAL A 40 -8.44 -0.79 2.14
CA VAL A 40 -8.37 -0.81 0.67
C VAL A 40 -9.77 -0.91 0.06
N ASN A 41 -10.67 -1.69 0.66
CA ASN A 41 -12.04 -1.82 0.16
C ASN A 41 -12.84 -0.52 0.33
N GLU A 42 -12.58 0.25 1.37
CA GLU A 42 -13.21 1.55 1.62
C GLU A 42 -12.56 2.68 0.82
N ALA A 43 -11.31 2.53 0.39
CA ALA A 43 -10.59 3.55 -0.35
C ALA A 43 -11.32 3.92 -1.66
N PRO A 44 -11.49 5.22 -1.94
CA PRO A 44 -12.04 5.68 -3.20
C PRO A 44 -10.99 5.48 -4.30
N PHE A 45 -11.13 4.39 -5.07
CA PHE A 45 -10.38 4.14 -6.32
C PHE A 45 -10.81 5.11 -7.43
N GLY A 46 -10.56 6.39 -7.21
CA GLY A 46 -10.89 7.49 -8.10
C GLY A 46 -9.87 7.69 -9.23
N PRO A 47 -9.99 8.78 -10.00
CA PRO A 47 -9.16 9.02 -11.19
C PRO A 47 -7.67 9.18 -10.86
N TYR A 48 -7.33 9.67 -9.67
CA TYR A 48 -5.93 9.81 -9.22
C TYR A 48 -5.36 8.54 -8.56
N GLY A 49 -6.18 7.51 -8.36
CA GLY A 49 -5.74 6.27 -7.74
C GLY A 49 -5.52 6.31 -6.23
N VAL A 50 -4.94 5.22 -5.74
CA VAL A 50 -4.60 4.99 -4.34
C VAL A 50 -3.09 4.80 -4.20
N VAL A 51 -2.50 5.36 -3.15
CA VAL A 51 -1.11 5.12 -2.77
C VAL A 51 -1.09 4.42 -1.42
N LEU A 52 -0.40 3.27 -1.34
CA LEU A 52 -0.07 2.67 -0.05
C LEU A 52 1.30 3.21 0.38
N ASP A 53 1.33 4.02 1.44
CA ASP A 53 2.55 4.46 2.10
C ASP A 53 2.99 3.38 3.09
N LEU A 54 4.02 2.64 2.70
CA LEU A 54 4.56 1.50 3.44
C LEU A 54 5.81 1.87 4.26
N SER A 55 6.09 3.17 4.41
CA SER A 55 7.30 3.64 5.12
C SER A 55 7.36 3.25 6.59
N GLY A 56 6.20 3.03 7.23
CA GLY A 56 6.09 2.55 8.60
C GLY A 56 6.08 1.02 8.73
N LEU A 57 6.19 0.27 7.62
CA LEU A 57 6.06 -1.18 7.65
C LEU A 57 7.32 -1.85 8.19
N THR A 58 7.22 -2.58 9.29
CA THR A 58 8.36 -3.26 9.93
C THR A 58 8.49 -4.71 9.48
N PHE A 59 7.39 -5.34 9.05
CA PHE A 59 7.37 -6.72 8.57
C PHE A 59 6.26 -6.94 7.53
N CYS A 60 6.47 -7.89 6.61
CA CYS A 60 5.46 -8.34 5.65
C CYS A 60 5.67 -9.82 5.31
N ASP A 61 4.66 -10.66 5.54
CA ASP A 61 4.66 -12.06 5.09
C ASP A 61 3.91 -12.25 3.76
N SER A 62 3.65 -13.52 3.39
CA SER A 62 2.85 -13.88 2.22
C SER A 62 1.38 -13.43 2.29
N SER A 63 0.82 -13.31 3.50
CA SER A 63 -0.54 -12.81 3.70
C SER A 63 -0.60 -11.33 3.32
N GLY A 64 0.38 -10.54 3.77
CA GLY A 64 0.52 -9.14 3.36
C GLY A 64 0.70 -8.95 1.85
N ILE A 65 1.54 -9.77 1.23
CA ILE A 65 1.72 -9.81 -0.23
C ILE A 65 0.38 -10.07 -0.95
N THR A 66 -0.44 -10.99 -0.42
CA THR A 66 -1.76 -11.30 -0.98
C THR A 66 -2.70 -10.10 -0.92
N VAL A 67 -2.62 -9.28 0.14
CA VAL A 67 -3.38 -8.03 0.25
C VAL A 67 -2.99 -7.07 -0.87
N PHE A 68 -1.69 -6.87 -1.11
CA PHE A 68 -1.23 -6.00 -2.19
C PHE A 68 -1.74 -6.47 -3.56
N VAL A 69 -1.61 -7.76 -3.87
CA VAL A 69 -2.07 -8.32 -5.15
C VAL A 69 -3.59 -8.15 -5.33
N THR A 70 -4.36 -8.35 -4.25
CA THR A 70 -5.81 -8.17 -4.26
C THR A 70 -6.17 -6.69 -4.48
N ALA A 71 -5.48 -5.77 -3.80
CA ALA A 71 -5.64 -4.33 -3.99
C ALA A 71 -5.33 -3.93 -5.44
N HIS A 72 -4.28 -4.49 -6.05
CA HIS A 72 -3.92 -4.23 -7.43
C HIS A 72 -5.03 -4.67 -8.40
N ARG A 73 -5.54 -5.89 -8.24
CA ARG A 73 -6.66 -6.40 -9.04
C ARG A 73 -7.88 -5.49 -8.95
N ARG A 74 -8.24 -5.07 -7.73
CA ARG A 74 -9.33 -4.12 -7.50
C ARG A 74 -9.09 -2.78 -8.21
N SER A 75 -7.87 -2.25 -8.19
CA SER A 75 -7.54 -1.02 -8.92
C SER A 75 -7.81 -1.16 -10.43
N ARG A 76 -7.46 -2.32 -11.01
CA ARG A 76 -7.70 -2.61 -12.43
C ARG A 76 -9.18 -2.71 -12.75
N GLU A 77 -9.96 -3.42 -11.92
CA GLU A 77 -11.41 -3.53 -12.06
C GLU A 77 -12.12 -2.17 -11.98
N LYS A 78 -11.58 -1.25 -11.19
CA LYS A 78 -12.08 0.13 -11.05
C LYS A 78 -11.50 1.11 -12.06
N SER A 79 -10.68 0.66 -13.02
CA SER A 79 -9.97 1.54 -13.96
C SER A 79 -9.22 2.67 -13.23
N SER A 80 -8.57 2.31 -12.13
CA SER A 80 -7.85 3.21 -11.22
C SER A 80 -6.40 2.76 -11.07
N GLN A 81 -5.56 3.62 -10.49
CA GLN A 81 -4.16 3.30 -10.21
C GLN A 81 -3.97 2.86 -8.76
N LEU A 82 -3.00 1.98 -8.55
CA LEU A 82 -2.48 1.64 -7.23
C LEU A 82 -0.95 1.67 -7.28
N SER A 83 -0.35 2.45 -6.40
CA SER A 83 1.11 2.56 -6.27
C SER A 83 1.55 2.28 -4.84
N LEU A 84 2.78 1.77 -4.69
CA LEU A 84 3.40 1.54 -3.39
C LEU A 84 4.50 2.58 -3.17
N ALA A 85 4.52 3.22 -2.01
CA ALA A 85 5.47 4.27 -1.67
C ALA A 85 6.25 3.90 -0.41
N GLY A 86 7.53 4.29 -0.34
CA GLY A 86 8.29 4.25 0.90
C GLY A 86 8.65 2.85 1.41
N VAL A 87 8.59 1.81 0.57
CA VAL A 87 8.84 0.43 1.01
C VAL A 87 10.26 0.28 1.60
N PRO A 88 10.40 -0.16 2.86
CA PRO A 88 11.71 -0.31 3.46
C PRO A 88 12.54 -1.40 2.77
N ALA A 89 13.87 -1.26 2.82
CA ALA A 89 14.78 -2.01 1.95
C ALA A 89 14.69 -3.54 2.12
N ALA A 90 14.45 -4.02 3.34
CA ALA A 90 14.30 -5.45 3.61
C ALA A 90 13.06 -6.02 2.93
N GLN A 91 11.94 -5.32 3.02
CA GLN A 91 10.64 -5.69 2.45
C GLN A 91 10.69 -5.55 0.92
N MET A 92 11.29 -4.48 0.40
CA MET A 92 11.52 -4.30 -1.04
C MET A 92 12.29 -5.48 -1.65
N ARG A 93 13.32 -6.00 -0.96
CA ARG A 93 14.05 -7.19 -1.42
C ARG A 93 13.14 -8.41 -1.52
N VAL A 94 12.26 -8.63 -0.55
CA VAL A 94 11.27 -9.72 -0.58
C VAL A 94 10.29 -9.55 -1.73
N LEU A 95 9.72 -8.35 -1.90
CA LEU A 95 8.78 -8.05 -3.00
C LEU A 95 9.41 -8.29 -4.38
N ARG A 96 10.69 -7.93 -4.57
CA ARG A 96 11.42 -8.23 -5.81
C ARG A 96 11.68 -9.72 -6.01
N MET A 97 12.00 -10.46 -4.95
CA MET A 97 12.21 -11.91 -5.06
C MET A 97 10.95 -12.65 -5.51
N VAL A 98 9.76 -12.12 -5.19
CA VAL A 98 8.48 -12.66 -5.65
C VAL A 98 7.95 -11.98 -6.94
N GLY A 99 8.74 -11.11 -7.57
CA GLY A 99 8.43 -10.46 -8.85
C GLY A 99 7.36 -9.37 -8.79
N LEU A 100 7.06 -8.83 -7.61
CA LEU A 100 6.04 -7.78 -7.48
C LEU A 100 6.50 -6.42 -8.02
N ASP A 101 7.80 -6.21 -8.22
CA ASP A 101 8.35 -5.03 -8.92
C ASP A 101 7.93 -4.93 -10.39
N GLU A 102 7.50 -6.02 -11.01
CA GLU A 102 6.94 -6.02 -12.36
C GLU A 102 5.44 -5.69 -12.38
N VAL A 103 4.77 -5.80 -11.23
CA VAL A 103 3.30 -5.64 -11.10
C VAL A 103 2.93 -4.24 -10.60
N PHE A 104 3.69 -3.71 -9.64
CA PHE A 104 3.38 -2.43 -9.00
C PHE A 104 4.30 -1.31 -9.49
N THR A 105 3.76 -0.10 -9.50
CA THR A 105 4.58 1.11 -9.54
C THR A 105 5.07 1.42 -8.13
N PHE A 106 6.39 1.48 -7.96
CA PHE A 106 7.04 1.83 -6.70
C PHE A 106 7.56 3.27 -6.73
N HIS A 107 7.36 3.99 -5.63
CA HIS A 107 7.92 5.32 -5.40
C HIS A 107 8.79 5.32 -4.15
N ALA A 108 9.84 6.14 -4.14
CA ALA A 108 10.73 6.26 -2.98
C ALA A 108 10.01 6.82 -1.73
N GLY A 109 8.98 7.65 -1.94
CA GLY A 109 8.10 8.13 -0.89
C GLY A 109 6.77 8.65 -1.45
N VAL A 110 5.86 9.04 -0.55
CA VAL A 110 4.52 9.52 -0.92
C VAL A 110 4.58 10.76 -1.79
N GLU A 111 5.46 11.71 -1.46
CA GLU A 111 5.62 12.94 -2.24
C GLU A 111 5.95 12.67 -3.72
N ASP A 112 6.78 11.66 -4.00
CA ASP A 112 7.10 11.28 -5.37
C ASP A 112 5.91 10.62 -6.06
N ALA A 113 5.12 9.84 -5.33
CA ALA A 113 3.88 9.26 -5.85
C ALA A 113 2.84 10.34 -6.17
N LEU A 114 2.67 11.34 -5.29
CA LEU A 114 1.76 12.47 -5.49
C LEU A 114 2.16 13.32 -6.70
N ARG A 115 3.46 13.56 -6.91
CA ARG A 115 3.98 14.30 -8.09
C ARG A 115 3.83 13.53 -9.39
N ALA A 116 3.99 12.20 -9.34
CA ALA A 116 3.85 11.34 -10.50
C ALA A 116 2.38 11.15 -10.90
N ALA A 117 1.46 11.25 -9.95
CA ALA A 117 0.04 11.02 -10.16
C ALA A 117 -0.51 11.88 -11.29
N ARG A 118 -1.24 11.23 -12.19
CA ARG A 118 -2.02 11.85 -13.24
C ARG A 118 -3.43 11.26 -13.17
N PRO A 119 -4.48 12.09 -13.32
CA PRO A 119 -5.82 11.55 -13.40
C PRO A 119 -5.93 10.67 -14.64
N LEU A 120 -6.49 9.48 -14.47
CA LEU A 120 -6.90 8.66 -15.61
C LEU A 120 -8.07 9.35 -16.34
N PRO A 121 -8.13 9.20 -17.69
CA PRO A 121 -9.16 9.82 -18.52
C PRO A 121 -10.57 9.30 -18.21
#